data_AF-A0A522PGX5-F1
#
_entry.id   AF-A0A522PGX5-F1
#
_cell.length_a   1.000
_cell.length_b   1.000
_cell.length_c   1.000
_cell.angle_alpha   90.00
_cell.angle_beta   90.00
_cell.angle_gamma   90.00
#
_symmetry.space_group_name_H-M   'P 1'
#
loop_
_entity.id
_entity.type
_entity.pdbx_description
1 polymer ?
#
loop_
_entity_poly.entity_id
_entity_poly.type
_entity_poly.pdbx_seq_one_letter_code
_entity_poly.pdbx_strand_id
1 'polypeptide(L)'
;MSARTKHAPPTSVRPLFQGLLYAAGPAPLAGVAGAGLALGFFAWYAAVSHLHALLAVTDLVLLSLIPLGIVVALAAWQWYANYLSWRTGISHRTALILDTWTFLPLYLLWLPLALLPFRVISEGPVVIVTIALWGAVKLAAAARLNQTIREVTVTYLVTRIPLIIIALLGATLIGQRAGTHWAASHDLLLTVWGRWDAQHYIEIATSGYHGTNMAFFPLYPLLLAILGKFTGSHLVAGLIVSNAALYLGLLFFYKLVEHELRDRRVAHRAIFYVSVFPTAIFFSAVYTESLFFALTVASFYYIRERKWLLAGIVGAFASATRVEGVLLFVPFAIEWWAAHRNGEPISWRSVLGIGLVPAGMLAYMGYLWVLVGDPLYFSHVQTHWHRHLAPPWVSVGNSIHLITHAHLPQSIAYQSIELVFTALMIAMLAFGFRALRTSYWVYMLLSIIIPLSTSSLMSMPRFALVLFPIFMLLAIWGRRPVVNNAVVAFSLPLLGLFTVLFADWYWIA
;
A
#
# COMPACT_ATOMS: atom_id res chain seq x y z
N MET A 1 -27.83 18.75 13.28
CA MET A 1 -27.10 19.92 12.74
C MET A 1 -26.39 20.59 13.90
N SER A 2 -25.06 20.48 13.96
CA SER A 2 -24.21 21.21 14.91
C SER A 2 -23.49 22.30 14.11
N ALA A 3 -23.58 23.54 14.58
CA ALA A 3 -23.01 24.71 13.92
C ALA A 3 -21.49 24.57 13.84
N ARG A 4 -20.98 24.22 12.66
CA ARG A 4 -19.57 24.41 12.31
C ARG A 4 -19.32 25.91 12.26
N THR A 5 -18.74 26.46 13.31
CA THR A 5 -18.14 27.80 13.27
C THR A 5 -17.08 27.82 12.16
N LYS A 6 -17.42 28.46 11.05
CA LYS A 6 -16.44 28.81 10.01
C LYS A 6 -15.51 29.87 10.62
N HIS A 7 -14.40 29.45 11.22
CA HIS A 7 -13.28 30.36 11.43
C HIS A 7 -12.76 30.76 10.05
N ALA A 8 -13.11 31.98 9.63
CA ALA A 8 -12.47 32.61 8.48
C ALA A 8 -10.95 32.71 8.76
N PRO A 9 -10.09 32.44 7.77
CA PRO A 9 -8.66 32.62 7.94
C PRO A 9 -8.35 34.10 8.21
N PRO A 10 -7.39 34.43 9.11
CA PRO A 10 -7.04 35.80 9.41
C PRO A 10 -6.48 36.51 8.16
N THR A 11 -7.08 37.66 7.83
CA THR A 11 -6.89 38.46 6.61
C THR A 11 -5.68 39.42 6.64
N SER A 12 -4.64 39.14 7.44
CA SER A 12 -3.35 39.80 7.29
C SER A 12 -2.33 38.78 6.78
N VAL A 13 -1.93 38.90 5.51
CA VAL A 13 -0.88 38.05 4.92
C VAL A 13 0.45 38.55 5.47
N ARG A 14 0.77 38.14 6.71
CA ARG A 14 2.12 38.32 7.24
C ARG A 14 3.07 37.42 6.43
N PRO A 15 4.30 37.87 6.14
CA PRO A 15 5.35 37.00 5.58
C PRO A 15 5.46 35.72 6.39
N LEU A 16 5.64 34.56 5.73
CA LEU A 16 5.63 33.22 6.35
C LEU A 16 6.39 33.17 7.68
N PHE A 17 7.62 33.70 7.69
CA PHE A 17 8.48 33.73 8.86
C PHE A 17 7.92 34.57 10.01
N GLN A 18 7.43 35.79 9.74
CA GLN A 18 6.84 36.67 10.76
C GLN A 18 5.53 36.11 11.30
N GLY A 19 4.73 35.45 10.45
CA GLY A 19 3.52 34.74 10.85
C GLY A 19 3.82 33.60 11.82
N LEU A 20 4.79 32.75 11.48
CA LEU A 20 5.22 31.62 12.30
C LEU A 20 5.85 32.07 13.63
N LEU A 21 6.72 33.09 13.61
CA LEU A 21 7.35 33.64 14.80
C LEU A 21 6.30 34.17 15.80
N TYR A 22 5.30 34.89 15.30
CA TYR A 22 4.22 35.39 16.14
C TYR A 22 3.33 34.28 16.70
N ALA A 23 3.07 33.23 15.90
CA ALA A 23 2.17 32.15 16.29
C ALA A 23 2.82 31.17 17.28
N ALA A 24 4.05 30.71 17.01
CA ALA A 24 4.72 29.65 17.77
C ALA A 24 5.82 30.14 18.73
N GLY A 25 6.38 31.33 18.50
CA GLY A 25 7.53 31.86 19.23
C GLY A 25 8.88 31.47 18.62
N PRO A 26 9.99 32.03 19.15
CA PRO A 26 11.31 31.92 18.53
C PRO A 26 11.93 30.53 18.62
N ALA A 27 11.76 29.82 19.74
CA ALA A 27 12.40 28.51 19.93
C ALA A 27 11.87 27.43 18.97
N PRO A 28 10.53 27.24 18.81
CA PRO A 28 10.00 26.32 17.79
C PRO A 28 10.43 26.66 16.36
N LEU A 29 10.40 27.95 16.03
CA LEU A 29 10.83 28.44 14.72
C LEU A 29 12.30 28.11 14.44
N ALA A 30 13.19 28.35 15.40
CA ALA A 30 14.60 28.03 15.29
C ALA A 30 14.84 26.52 15.13
N GLY A 31 14.08 25.68 15.85
CA GLY A 31 14.17 24.22 15.74
C GLY A 31 13.77 23.69 14.36
N VAL A 32 12.66 24.19 13.79
CA VAL A 32 12.24 23.78 12.45
C VAL A 32 13.16 24.35 11.37
N ALA A 33 13.60 25.60 11.51
CA ALA A 33 14.57 26.20 10.60
C ALA A 33 15.91 25.43 10.62
N GLY A 34 16.39 25.00 11.78
CA GLY A 34 17.60 24.19 11.90
C GLY A 34 17.47 22.79 11.28
N ALA A 35 16.29 22.17 11.38
CA ALA A 35 16.00 20.95 10.63
C ALA A 35 15.97 21.20 9.11
N GLY A 36 15.47 22.36 8.68
CA GLY A 36 15.53 22.79 7.28
C GLY A 36 16.94 23.05 6.77
N LEU A 37 17.83 23.58 7.61
CA LEU A 37 19.26 23.69 7.32
C LEU A 37 19.87 22.31 7.05
N ALA A 38 19.55 21.31 7.88
CA ALA A 38 20.00 19.93 7.68
C ALA A 38 19.52 19.39 6.33
N LEU A 39 18.22 19.53 6.01
CA LEU A 39 17.67 19.10 4.73
C LEU A 39 18.39 19.74 3.53
N GLY A 40 18.59 21.05 3.57
CA GLY A 40 19.26 21.79 2.50
C GLY A 40 20.72 21.34 2.31
N PHE A 41 21.46 21.18 3.41
CA PHE A 41 22.84 20.72 3.38
C PHE A 41 22.96 19.29 2.82
N PHE A 42 22.14 18.35 3.29
CA PHE A 42 22.22 16.95 2.84
C PHE A 42 21.66 16.74 1.43
N ALA A 43 20.70 17.56 0.99
CA ALA A 43 20.29 17.61 -0.41
C ALA A 43 21.42 18.07 -1.32
N TRP A 44 22.19 19.07 -0.90
CA TRP A 44 23.40 19.49 -1.61
C TRP A 44 24.46 18.38 -1.62
N TYR A 45 24.73 17.77 -0.47
CA TYR A 45 25.72 16.71 -0.34
C TYR A 45 25.44 15.56 -1.31
N ALA A 46 24.20 15.08 -1.35
CA ALA A 46 23.78 14.04 -2.30
C ALA A 46 23.86 14.50 -3.77
N ALA A 47 23.52 15.76 -4.06
CA ALA A 47 23.65 16.28 -5.41
C ALA A 47 25.13 16.29 -5.86
N VAL A 48 26.05 16.72 -5.01
CA VAL A 48 27.48 16.82 -5.33
C VAL A 48 28.14 15.44 -5.44
N SER A 49 27.81 14.51 -4.54
CA SER A 49 28.39 13.17 -4.53
C SER A 49 28.02 12.35 -5.78
N HIS A 50 26.83 12.59 -6.34
CA HIS A 50 26.37 11.91 -7.56
C HIS A 50 26.74 12.63 -8.86
N LEU A 51 26.85 13.97 -8.88
CA LEU A 51 26.97 14.75 -10.13
C LEU A 51 28.41 15.07 -10.55
N HIS A 52 29.46 14.77 -9.76
CA HIS A 52 30.87 15.04 -10.09
C HIS A 52 31.09 16.42 -10.75
N ALA A 53 30.50 17.49 -10.19
CA ALA A 53 30.48 18.82 -10.82
C ALA A 53 31.68 19.70 -10.42
N LEU A 54 32.04 20.65 -11.31
CA LEU A 54 33.06 21.70 -11.10
C LEU A 54 32.78 22.54 -9.84
N LEU A 55 33.84 22.88 -9.10
CA LEU A 55 33.82 23.57 -7.78
C LEU A 55 32.94 24.85 -7.72
N ALA A 56 32.87 25.63 -8.80
CA ALA A 56 32.04 26.84 -8.81
C ALA A 56 30.52 26.53 -8.85
N VAL A 57 30.13 25.42 -9.49
CA VAL A 57 28.73 24.98 -9.53
C VAL A 57 28.32 24.40 -8.17
N THR A 58 29.23 23.73 -7.46
CA THR A 58 28.94 23.13 -6.16
C THR A 58 28.64 24.19 -5.09
N ASP A 59 29.35 25.33 -5.09
CA ASP A 59 29.13 26.40 -4.11
C ASP A 59 27.81 27.16 -4.34
N LEU A 60 27.46 27.44 -5.60
CA LEU A 60 26.17 28.05 -5.96
C LEU A 60 24.99 27.14 -5.63
N VAL A 61 25.14 25.83 -5.82
CA VAL A 61 24.12 24.84 -5.46
C VAL A 61 23.97 24.76 -3.92
N LEU A 62 25.05 24.86 -3.15
CA LEU A 62 24.98 24.92 -1.68
C LEU A 62 24.23 26.17 -1.20
N LEU A 63 24.61 27.33 -1.73
CA LEU A 63 24.03 28.63 -1.38
C LEU A 63 22.53 28.74 -1.71
N SER A 64 22.03 27.93 -2.65
CA SER A 64 20.61 27.87 -2.98
C SER A 64 19.85 26.78 -2.21
N LEU A 65 20.45 25.60 -2.00
CA LEU A 65 19.78 24.49 -1.33
C LEU A 65 19.62 24.68 0.18
N ILE A 66 20.55 25.38 0.85
CA ILE A 66 20.42 25.69 2.29
C ILE A 66 19.17 26.57 2.56
N PRO A 67 19.02 27.77 1.96
CA PRO A 67 17.81 28.58 2.12
C PRO A 67 16.55 27.84 1.67
N LEU A 68 16.63 27.08 0.58
CA LEU A 68 15.50 26.28 0.10
C LEU A 68 15.04 25.25 1.14
N GLY A 69 15.98 24.53 1.77
CA GLY A 69 15.70 23.56 2.83
C GLY A 69 14.97 24.19 4.02
N ILE A 70 15.39 25.38 4.46
CA ILE A 70 14.69 26.16 5.50
C ILE A 70 13.27 26.50 5.05
N VAL A 71 13.10 27.08 3.86
CA VAL A 71 11.79 27.51 3.35
C VAL A 71 10.85 26.32 3.22
N VAL A 72 11.33 25.19 2.69
CA VAL A 72 10.56 23.95 2.56
C VAL A 72 10.13 23.42 3.93
N ALA A 73 11.03 23.37 4.91
CA ALA A 73 10.71 22.90 6.25
C ALA A 73 9.66 23.79 6.93
N LEU A 74 9.82 25.12 6.86
CA LEU A 74 8.87 26.08 7.44
C LEU A 74 7.50 26.04 6.73
N ALA A 75 7.48 25.93 5.40
CA ALA A 75 6.25 25.79 4.64
C ALA A 75 5.53 24.47 4.96
N ALA A 76 6.26 23.36 5.06
CA ALA A 76 5.72 22.07 5.45
C ALA A 76 5.15 22.09 6.87
N TRP A 77 5.85 22.73 7.82
CA TRP A 77 5.39 22.91 9.19
C TRP A 77 4.08 23.72 9.26
N GLN A 78 4.02 24.86 8.57
CA GLN A 78 2.82 25.69 8.49
C GLN A 78 1.64 24.93 7.87
N TRP A 79 1.89 24.25 6.73
CA TRP A 79 0.86 23.50 6.03
C TRP A 79 0.30 22.36 6.88
N TYR A 80 1.18 21.59 7.53
CA TYR A 80 0.74 20.47 8.36
C TYR A 80 0.05 20.93 9.65
N ALA A 81 0.50 22.01 10.27
CA ALA A 81 -0.18 22.60 11.42
C ALA A 81 -1.59 23.11 11.05
N ASN A 82 -1.76 23.72 9.87
CA ASN A 82 -3.07 24.07 9.33
C ASN A 82 -3.95 22.83 9.13
N TYR A 83 -3.40 21.78 8.53
CA TYR A 83 -4.11 20.52 8.31
C TYR A 83 -4.54 19.88 9.64
N LEU A 84 -3.65 19.77 10.61
CA LEU A 84 -3.94 19.23 11.94
C LEU A 84 -5.02 20.05 12.64
N SER A 85 -4.87 21.37 12.68
CA SER A 85 -5.86 22.27 13.29
C SER A 85 -7.25 22.11 12.66
N TRP A 86 -7.32 22.06 11.32
CA TRP A 86 -8.57 21.83 10.60
C TRP A 86 -9.19 20.46 10.88
N ARG A 87 -8.36 19.41 11.01
CA ARG A 87 -8.81 18.04 11.20
C ARG A 87 -9.23 17.69 12.63
N THR A 88 -8.54 18.22 13.62
CA THR A 88 -8.69 17.81 15.02
C THR A 88 -9.36 18.89 15.87
N GLY A 89 -9.49 20.11 15.35
CA GLY A 89 -10.09 21.24 16.05
C GLY A 89 -9.18 21.90 17.09
N ILE A 90 -7.93 21.46 17.22
CA ILE A 90 -6.95 22.12 18.10
C ILE A 90 -6.56 23.49 17.54
N SER A 91 -6.15 24.41 18.42
CA SER A 91 -5.69 25.73 17.99
C SER A 91 -4.46 25.62 17.07
N HIS A 92 -4.36 26.51 16.08
CA HIS A 92 -3.23 26.54 15.15
C HIS A 92 -1.87 26.66 15.86
N ARG A 93 -1.80 27.49 16.92
CA ARG A 93 -0.62 27.61 17.79
C ARG A 93 -0.24 26.28 18.45
N THR A 94 -1.22 25.57 19.00
CA THR A 94 -0.99 24.25 19.61
C THR A 94 -0.50 23.24 18.56
N ALA A 95 -1.08 23.26 17.35
CA ALA A 95 -0.65 22.39 16.26
C ALA A 95 0.82 22.65 15.86
N LEU A 96 1.23 23.91 15.75
CA LEU A 96 2.62 24.29 15.46
C LEU A 96 3.58 23.77 16.56
N ILE A 97 3.27 24.04 17.83
CA ILE A 97 4.12 23.62 18.97
C ILE A 97 4.26 22.09 19.02
N LEU A 98 3.16 21.35 18.84
CA LEU A 98 3.20 19.89 18.85
C LEU A 98 4.00 19.34 17.67
N ASP A 99 3.84 19.93 16.49
CA ASP A 99 4.53 19.45 15.29
C ASP A 99 6.02 19.76 15.26
N THR A 100 6.48 20.73 16.06
CA THR A 100 7.90 21.11 16.14
C THR A 100 8.80 19.91 16.42
N TRP A 101 8.40 19.07 17.39
CA TRP A 101 9.15 17.88 17.80
C TRP A 101 9.30 16.84 16.69
N THR A 102 8.41 16.85 15.72
CA THR A 102 8.46 15.90 14.60
C THR A 102 9.61 16.19 13.64
N PHE A 103 10.21 17.38 13.68
CA PHE A 103 11.39 17.73 12.88
C PHE A 103 12.71 17.30 13.52
N LEU A 104 12.73 16.92 14.81
CA LEU A 104 13.94 16.54 15.53
C LEU A 104 14.72 15.39 14.88
N PRO A 105 14.09 14.33 14.31
CA PRO A 105 14.82 13.27 13.65
C PRO A 105 15.70 13.73 12.48
N LEU A 106 15.38 14.85 11.82
CA LEU A 106 16.18 15.38 10.71
C LEU A 106 17.59 15.82 11.15
N TYR A 107 17.81 16.07 12.44
CA TYR A 107 19.14 16.35 12.98
C TYR A 107 20.04 15.11 12.99
N LEU A 108 19.48 13.90 12.92
CA LEU A 108 20.26 12.66 12.79
C LEU A 108 21.07 12.60 11.49
N LEU A 109 20.70 13.40 10.48
CA LEU A 109 21.50 13.51 9.26
C LEU A 109 22.91 13.99 9.57
N TRP A 110 23.15 14.79 10.62
CA TRP A 110 24.48 15.24 11.02
C TRP A 110 25.34 14.18 11.71
N LEU A 111 24.73 13.11 12.22
CA LEU A 111 25.40 12.04 12.96
C LEU A 111 26.60 11.40 12.21
N PRO A 112 26.51 11.11 10.90
CA PRO A 112 27.61 10.50 10.16
C PRO A 112 28.84 11.41 10.04
N LEU A 113 28.63 12.74 9.95
CA LEU A 113 29.72 13.73 9.96
C LEU A 113 30.39 13.83 11.33
N ALA A 114 29.67 13.51 12.42
CA ALA A 114 30.18 13.56 13.77
C ALA A 114 30.90 12.28 14.22
N LEU A 115 30.55 11.12 13.66
CA LEU A 115 30.99 9.81 14.16
C LEU A 115 31.96 9.04 13.26
N LEU A 116 32.17 9.41 11.99
CA LEU A 116 32.99 8.63 11.06
C LEU A 116 33.91 9.50 10.18
N PRO A 117 35.13 9.02 9.85
CA PRO A 117 35.93 9.66 8.81
C PRO A 117 35.17 9.64 7.47
N PHE A 118 35.26 10.74 6.72
CA PHE A 118 34.52 11.12 5.48
C PHE A 118 34.46 10.10 4.32
N ARG A 119 34.90 8.84 4.49
CA ARG A 119 35.05 7.86 3.40
C ARG A 119 34.15 6.61 3.50
N VAL A 120 33.24 6.48 4.47
CA VAL A 120 32.56 5.19 4.74
C VAL A 120 31.01 5.25 4.78
N ILE A 121 30.38 6.33 4.34
CA ILE A 121 28.92 6.40 4.36
C ILE A 121 28.40 6.11 2.96
N SER A 122 27.79 4.94 2.77
CA SER A 122 26.73 4.85 1.77
C SER A 122 25.61 5.79 2.25
N GLU A 123 25.26 6.79 1.46
CA GLU A 123 24.34 7.85 1.88
C GLU A 123 22.93 7.31 2.19
N GLY A 124 22.58 6.15 1.65
CA GLY A 124 21.27 5.51 1.73
C GLY A 124 20.78 5.18 3.15
N PRO A 125 21.49 4.35 3.96
CA PRO A 125 20.95 3.86 5.23
C PRO A 125 20.63 4.96 6.25
N VAL A 126 21.47 5.99 6.38
CA VAL A 126 21.23 7.09 7.34
C VAL A 126 20.03 7.92 6.92
N VAL A 127 19.90 8.21 5.62
CA VAL A 127 18.75 8.93 5.07
C VAL A 127 17.47 8.13 5.27
N ILE A 128 17.48 6.81 4.99
CA ILE A 128 16.34 5.92 5.21
C ILE A 128 15.93 5.92 6.69
N VAL A 129 16.88 5.72 7.60
CA VAL A 129 16.61 5.69 9.05
C VAL A 129 16.06 7.03 9.52
N THR A 130 16.64 8.14 9.08
CA THR A 130 16.17 9.49 9.42
C THR A 130 14.74 9.73 8.92
N ILE A 131 14.44 9.41 7.67
CA ILE A 131 13.09 9.55 7.09
C ILE A 131 12.09 8.63 7.81
N ALA A 132 12.47 7.39 8.11
CA ALA A 132 11.63 6.44 8.82
C ALA A 132 11.30 6.94 10.24
N LEU A 133 12.29 7.44 10.98
CA LEU A 133 12.11 8.02 12.30
C LEU A 133 11.26 9.30 12.25
N TRP A 134 11.53 10.18 11.28
CA TRP A 134 10.73 11.38 11.04
C TRP A 134 9.25 11.03 10.80
N GLY A 135 8.99 10.08 9.89
CA GLY A 135 7.66 9.57 9.61
C GLY A 135 7.00 8.92 10.82
N ALA A 136 7.74 8.12 11.60
CA ALA A 136 7.23 7.48 12.81
C ALA A 136 6.82 8.50 13.89
N VAL A 137 7.63 9.55 14.12
CA VAL A 137 7.32 10.61 15.08
C VAL A 137 6.11 11.44 14.61
N LYS A 138 6.05 11.79 13.31
CA LYS A 138 4.87 12.42 12.69
C LYS A 138 3.61 11.59 12.92
N LEU A 139 3.70 10.28 12.68
CA LEU A 139 2.59 9.36 12.82
C LEU A 139 2.14 9.21 14.28
N ALA A 140 3.08 9.13 15.22
CA ALA A 140 2.80 9.07 16.64
C ALA A 140 2.09 10.34 17.14
N ALA A 141 2.55 11.51 16.71
CA ALA A 141 1.89 12.78 16.99
C ALA A 141 0.46 12.81 16.40
N ALA A 142 0.30 12.40 15.15
CA ALA A 142 -1.00 12.32 14.49
C ALA A 142 -1.95 11.32 15.17
N ALA A 143 -1.46 10.17 15.61
CA ALA A 143 -2.22 9.15 16.33
C ALA A 143 -2.68 9.63 17.71
N ARG A 144 -1.91 10.48 18.40
CA ARG A 144 -2.35 11.09 19.67
C ARG A 144 -3.56 12.00 19.47
N LEU A 145 -3.64 12.68 18.34
CA LEU A 145 -4.65 13.71 18.07
C LEU A 145 -5.85 13.20 17.26
N ASN A 146 -5.68 12.15 16.46
CA ASN A 146 -6.71 11.62 15.57
C ASN A 146 -6.96 10.14 15.88
N GLN A 147 -8.16 9.85 16.38
CA GLN A 147 -8.57 8.49 16.74
C GLN A 147 -8.49 7.50 15.55
N THR A 148 -8.78 7.95 14.33
CA THR A 148 -8.72 7.06 13.15
C THR A 148 -7.28 6.65 12.85
N ILE A 149 -6.36 7.61 12.90
CA ILE A 149 -4.93 7.36 12.72
C ILE A 149 -4.44 6.45 13.85
N ARG A 150 -4.87 6.71 15.10
CA ARG A 150 -4.54 5.86 16.25
C ARG A 150 -4.94 4.40 16.04
N GLU A 151 -6.20 4.17 15.69
CA GLU A 151 -6.76 2.84 15.50
C GLU A 151 -6.09 2.06 14.36
N VAL A 152 -5.83 2.73 13.24
CA VAL A 152 -5.09 2.13 12.12
C VAL A 152 -3.64 1.87 12.48
N THR A 153 -2.94 2.82 13.11
CA THR A 153 -1.54 2.64 13.53
C THR A 153 -1.40 1.52 14.55
N VAL A 154 -2.27 1.43 15.55
CA VAL A 154 -2.24 0.34 16.53
C VAL A 154 -2.50 -0.99 15.85
N THR A 155 -3.52 -1.09 14.99
CA THR A 155 -3.83 -2.33 14.24
C THR A 155 -2.65 -2.76 13.37
N TYR A 156 -2.05 -1.80 12.66
CA TYR A 156 -0.90 -2.05 11.81
C TYR A 156 0.27 -2.59 12.63
N LEU A 157 0.69 -1.90 13.70
CA LEU A 157 1.83 -2.32 14.51
C LEU A 157 1.59 -3.66 15.21
N VAL A 158 0.42 -3.85 15.82
CA VAL A 158 0.06 -5.07 16.56
C VAL A 158 -0.04 -6.30 15.65
N THR A 159 -0.28 -6.12 14.35
CA THR A 159 -0.31 -7.25 13.40
C THR A 159 1.02 -7.44 12.67
N ARG A 160 1.71 -6.35 12.30
CA ARG A 160 2.96 -6.44 11.54
C ARG A 160 4.16 -6.86 12.39
N ILE A 161 4.27 -6.37 13.64
CA ILE A 161 5.41 -6.72 14.50
C ILE A 161 5.45 -8.24 14.78
N PRO A 162 4.36 -8.89 15.25
CA PRO A 162 4.36 -10.33 15.43
C PRO A 162 4.60 -11.09 14.12
N LEU A 163 4.06 -10.62 13.00
CA LEU A 163 4.29 -11.24 11.69
C LEU A 163 5.77 -11.26 11.32
N ILE A 164 6.49 -10.15 11.52
CA ILE A 164 7.93 -10.05 11.26
C ILE A 164 8.70 -10.99 12.19
N ILE A 165 8.32 -11.05 13.47
CA ILE A 165 8.95 -11.95 14.45
C ILE A 165 8.74 -13.41 14.05
N ILE A 166 7.51 -13.81 13.70
CA ILE A 166 7.18 -15.18 13.28
C ILE A 166 7.96 -15.54 12.01
N ALA A 167 8.02 -14.65 11.02
CA ALA A 167 8.76 -14.87 9.79
C ALA A 167 10.27 -15.08 10.05
N LEU A 168 10.87 -14.28 10.94
CA LEU A 168 12.26 -14.44 11.35
C LEU A 168 12.47 -15.78 12.08
N LEU A 169 11.62 -16.10 13.06
CA LEU A 169 11.72 -17.32 13.84
C LEU A 169 11.52 -18.58 12.98
N GLY A 170 10.60 -18.56 12.01
CA GLY A 170 10.44 -19.64 11.05
C GLY A 170 11.73 -19.86 10.25
N ALA A 171 12.25 -18.78 9.66
CA ALA A 171 13.45 -18.84 8.85
C ALA A 171 14.72 -19.25 9.63
N THR A 172 14.81 -18.99 10.94
CA THR A 172 15.95 -19.40 11.78
C THR A 172 15.81 -20.79 12.40
N LEU A 173 14.63 -21.13 12.91
CA LEU A 173 14.44 -22.32 13.77
C LEU A 173 13.99 -23.56 12.98
N ILE A 174 13.23 -23.38 11.89
CA ILE A 174 12.71 -24.49 11.08
C ILE A 174 13.61 -24.71 9.88
N GLY A 175 13.99 -23.61 9.21
CA GLY A 175 14.88 -23.64 8.06
C GLY A 175 14.15 -23.92 6.76
N GLN A 176 14.81 -23.56 5.66
CA GLN A 176 14.21 -23.60 4.33
C GLN A 176 14.00 -25.04 3.85
N ARG A 177 12.93 -25.24 3.06
CA ARG A 177 12.71 -26.47 2.28
C ARG A 177 13.96 -26.82 1.48
N ALA A 178 14.25 -28.12 1.30
CA ALA A 178 15.35 -28.57 0.45
C ALA A 178 15.22 -28.05 -1.01
N GLY A 179 16.30 -27.50 -1.56
CA GLY A 179 16.38 -26.97 -2.91
C GLY A 179 17.37 -25.80 -3.03
N THR A 180 17.65 -25.39 -4.25
CA THR A 180 18.39 -24.15 -4.53
C THR A 180 17.41 -22.98 -4.57
N HIS A 181 17.55 -22.06 -3.63
CA HIS A 181 16.66 -20.91 -3.52
C HIS A 181 17.38 -19.61 -3.89
N TRP A 182 16.64 -18.72 -4.54
CA TRP A 182 17.10 -17.37 -4.79
C TRP A 182 17.19 -16.59 -3.48
N ALA A 183 18.22 -15.74 -3.31
CA ALA A 183 18.36 -14.92 -2.11
C ALA A 183 18.47 -13.44 -2.50
N ALA A 184 17.42 -12.67 -2.18
CA ALA A 184 17.37 -11.23 -2.43
C ALA A 184 18.35 -10.43 -1.54
N SER A 185 18.74 -11.01 -0.40
CA SER A 185 19.65 -10.41 0.58
C SER A 185 20.35 -11.52 1.39
N HIS A 186 21.52 -11.19 1.93
CA HIS A 186 22.23 -12.03 2.90
C HIS A 186 21.70 -11.82 4.33
N ASP A 187 20.99 -10.73 4.58
CA ASP A 187 20.30 -10.48 5.85
C ASP A 187 18.99 -11.29 5.89
N LEU A 188 18.89 -12.16 6.90
CA LEU A 188 17.74 -13.03 7.10
C LEU A 188 16.44 -12.25 7.33
N LEU A 189 16.51 -11.09 8.00
CA LEU A 189 15.35 -10.22 8.24
C LEU A 189 14.74 -9.68 6.95
N LEU A 190 15.57 -9.51 5.91
CA LEU A 190 15.16 -8.94 4.63
C LEU A 190 14.83 -10.04 3.60
N THR A 191 15.64 -11.09 3.55
CA THR A 191 15.57 -12.12 2.49
C THR A 191 14.25 -12.88 2.47
N VAL A 192 13.60 -13.04 3.64
CA VAL A 192 12.31 -13.74 3.76
C VAL A 192 11.21 -13.10 2.91
N TRP A 193 11.26 -11.78 2.71
CA TRP A 193 10.23 -11.03 2.01
C TRP A 193 10.41 -10.99 0.49
N GLY A 194 11.54 -11.48 0.00
CA GLY A 194 11.93 -11.52 -1.41
C GLY A 194 11.74 -12.90 -2.03
N ARG A 195 10.65 -13.60 -1.74
CA ARG A 195 10.45 -14.99 -2.21
C ARG A 195 9.39 -15.09 -3.29
N TRP A 196 9.42 -16.18 -4.06
CA TRP A 196 8.42 -16.48 -5.09
C TRP A 196 8.25 -15.29 -6.07
N ASP A 197 7.03 -14.74 -6.26
CA ASP A 197 6.77 -13.66 -7.22
C ASP A 197 7.61 -12.40 -6.97
N ALA A 198 8.11 -12.19 -5.75
CA ALA A 198 9.03 -11.10 -5.46
C ALA A 198 10.27 -11.11 -6.38
N GLN A 199 10.71 -12.29 -6.82
CA GLN A 199 11.78 -12.45 -7.80
C GLN A 199 11.47 -11.68 -9.08
N HIS A 200 10.29 -11.90 -9.65
CA HIS A 200 9.86 -11.24 -10.89
C HIS A 200 9.80 -9.72 -10.72
N TYR A 201 9.24 -9.22 -9.61
CA TYR A 201 9.17 -7.77 -9.38
C TYR A 201 10.55 -7.13 -9.19
N ILE A 202 11.46 -7.78 -8.47
CA ILE A 202 12.83 -7.29 -8.25
C ILE A 202 13.65 -7.37 -9.56
N GLU A 203 13.47 -8.44 -10.34
CA GLU A 203 14.13 -8.62 -11.63
C GLU A 203 13.69 -7.58 -12.66
N ILE A 204 12.39 -7.30 -12.77
CA ILE A 204 11.87 -6.22 -13.64
C ILE A 204 12.45 -4.87 -13.20
N ALA A 205 12.48 -4.61 -11.89
CA ALA A 205 13.01 -3.35 -11.37
C ALA A 205 14.52 -3.20 -11.66
N THR A 206 15.26 -4.31 -11.72
CA THR A 206 16.72 -4.31 -11.92
C THR A 206 17.12 -4.31 -13.40
N SER A 207 16.43 -5.10 -14.22
CA SER A 207 16.86 -5.44 -15.59
C SER A 207 15.81 -5.15 -16.67
N GLY A 208 14.61 -4.72 -16.29
CA GLY A 208 13.51 -4.50 -17.21
C GLY A 208 12.76 -5.79 -17.60
N TYR A 209 11.80 -5.63 -18.50
CA TYR A 209 10.88 -6.71 -18.91
C TYR A 209 11.51 -7.69 -19.89
N HIS A 210 11.41 -8.99 -19.58
CA HIS A 210 11.80 -10.08 -20.47
C HIS A 210 11.10 -11.39 -20.08
N GLY A 211 10.92 -12.32 -21.04
CA GLY A 211 10.39 -13.66 -20.77
C GLY A 211 9.05 -13.67 -20.00
N THR A 212 8.98 -14.44 -18.93
CA THR A 212 7.77 -14.61 -18.10
C THR A 212 7.45 -13.39 -17.24
N ASN A 213 8.40 -12.47 -17.04
CA ASN A 213 8.19 -11.24 -16.27
C ASN A 213 7.11 -10.34 -16.87
N MET A 214 6.83 -10.47 -18.17
CA MET A 214 5.78 -9.71 -18.85
C MET A 214 4.34 -10.08 -18.39
N ALA A 215 4.18 -11.14 -17.59
CA ALA A 215 2.93 -11.43 -16.89
C ALA A 215 2.61 -10.38 -15.80
N PHE A 216 3.61 -9.68 -15.28
CA PHE A 216 3.51 -8.80 -14.12
C PHE A 216 3.34 -7.34 -14.54
N PHE A 217 2.34 -6.68 -13.98
CA PHE A 217 1.95 -5.33 -14.37
C PHE A 217 2.92 -4.24 -13.84
N PRO A 218 3.02 -3.08 -14.52
CA PRO A 218 4.21 -2.23 -14.43
C PRO A 218 4.30 -1.32 -13.22
N LEU A 219 3.20 -0.95 -12.57
CA LEU A 219 3.26 0.10 -11.55
C LEU A 219 4.13 -0.30 -10.34
N TYR A 220 3.96 -1.52 -9.84
CA TYR A 220 4.72 -1.99 -8.69
C TYR A 220 6.23 -2.06 -8.96
N PRO A 221 6.74 -2.81 -9.98
CA PRO A 221 8.18 -2.86 -10.25
C PRO A 221 8.76 -1.49 -10.67
N LEU A 222 7.98 -0.60 -11.29
CA LEU A 222 8.42 0.77 -11.57
C LEU A 222 8.68 1.56 -10.28
N LEU A 223 7.80 1.44 -9.28
CA LEU A 223 8.00 2.06 -7.96
C LEU A 223 9.25 1.48 -7.27
N LEU A 224 9.47 0.17 -7.37
CA LEU A 224 10.69 -0.47 -6.88
C LEU A 224 11.94 0.08 -7.58
N ALA A 225 11.92 0.23 -8.90
CA ALA A 225 13.05 0.76 -9.67
C ALA A 225 13.37 2.22 -9.31
N ILE A 226 12.34 3.05 -9.11
CA ILE A 226 12.52 4.46 -8.73
C ILE A 226 13.07 4.54 -7.30
N LEU A 227 12.43 3.87 -6.33
CA LEU A 227 12.84 3.92 -4.93
C LEU A 227 14.16 3.18 -4.69
N GLY A 228 14.42 2.11 -5.44
CA GLY A 228 15.65 1.31 -5.39
C GLY A 228 16.90 2.12 -5.66
N LYS A 229 16.82 3.14 -6.53
CA LYS A 229 17.92 4.09 -6.77
C LYS A 229 18.28 4.90 -5.53
N PHE A 230 17.30 5.25 -4.70
CA PHE A 230 17.53 6.01 -3.46
C PHE A 230 17.90 5.12 -2.29
N THR A 231 17.35 3.90 -2.22
CA THR A 231 17.61 2.98 -1.12
C THR A 231 18.88 2.13 -1.30
N GLY A 232 19.38 2.03 -2.54
CA GLY A 232 20.43 1.09 -2.91
C GLY A 232 19.97 -0.38 -2.94
N SER A 233 18.67 -0.65 -2.74
CA SER A 233 18.12 -2.00 -2.71
C SER A 233 16.66 -2.04 -3.16
N HIS A 234 16.40 -2.74 -4.26
CA HIS A 234 15.03 -2.98 -4.78
C HIS A 234 14.18 -3.79 -3.80
N LEU A 235 14.80 -4.68 -2.99
CA LEU A 235 14.12 -5.42 -1.93
C LEU A 235 13.61 -4.47 -0.83
N VAL A 236 14.48 -3.58 -0.33
CA VAL A 236 14.09 -2.58 0.68
C VAL A 236 13.05 -1.61 0.12
N ALA A 237 13.20 -1.20 -1.15
CA ALA A 237 12.20 -0.39 -1.84
C ALA A 237 10.83 -1.09 -1.88
N GLY A 238 10.80 -2.38 -2.24
CA GLY A 238 9.57 -3.18 -2.25
C GLY A 238 8.93 -3.30 -0.87
N LEU A 239 9.73 -3.52 0.17
CA LEU A 239 9.26 -3.53 1.56
C LEU A 239 8.62 -2.20 1.97
N ILE A 240 9.27 -1.08 1.64
CA ILE A 240 8.73 0.27 1.91
C ILE A 240 7.41 0.47 1.17
N VAL A 241 7.36 0.16 -0.13
CA VAL A 241 6.16 0.32 -0.96
C VAL A 241 5.01 -0.53 -0.41
N SER A 242 5.23 -1.82 -0.16
CA SER A 242 4.19 -2.73 0.34
C SER A 242 3.63 -2.29 1.69
N ASN A 243 4.49 -1.93 2.63
CA ASN A 243 4.09 -1.58 3.99
C ASN A 243 3.44 -0.17 4.07
N ALA A 244 3.96 0.80 3.32
CA ALA A 244 3.33 2.11 3.20
C ALA A 244 1.97 2.02 2.50
N ALA A 245 1.87 1.23 1.43
CA ALA A 245 0.61 0.99 0.74
C ALA A 245 -0.41 0.28 1.64
N LEU A 246 0.00 -0.74 2.42
CA LEU A 246 -0.89 -1.38 3.39
C LEU A 246 -1.43 -0.35 4.39
N TYR A 247 -0.56 0.47 4.98
CA TYR A 247 -0.99 1.48 5.94
C TYR A 247 -2.01 2.46 5.35
N LEU A 248 -1.76 2.96 4.14
CA LEU A 248 -2.69 3.83 3.41
C LEU A 248 -3.99 3.10 3.05
N GLY A 249 -3.90 1.84 2.63
CA GLY A 249 -5.05 0.99 2.34
C GLY A 249 -5.94 0.78 3.55
N LEU A 250 -5.36 0.53 4.73
CA LEU A 250 -6.10 0.43 5.99
C LEU A 250 -6.77 1.77 6.37
N LEU A 251 -6.10 2.91 6.14
CA LEU A 251 -6.70 4.24 6.37
C LEU A 251 -7.91 4.47 5.46
N PHE A 252 -7.77 4.24 4.15
CA PHE A 252 -8.87 4.37 3.21
C PHE A 252 -9.97 3.37 3.49
N PHE A 253 -9.63 2.14 3.88
CA PHE A 253 -10.62 1.11 4.18
C PHE A 253 -11.41 1.43 5.43
N TYR A 254 -10.74 1.86 6.50
CA TYR A 254 -11.40 2.38 7.69
C TYR A 254 -12.39 3.48 7.33
N LYS A 255 -11.95 4.47 6.54
CA LYS A 255 -12.79 5.60 6.15
C LYS A 255 -13.95 5.22 5.25
N LEU A 256 -13.74 4.29 4.32
CA LEU A 256 -14.78 3.76 3.46
C LEU A 256 -15.86 3.04 4.29
N VAL A 257 -15.45 2.15 5.20
CA VAL A 257 -16.39 1.40 6.04
C VAL A 257 -17.10 2.31 7.04
N GLU A 258 -16.40 3.26 7.64
CA GLU A 258 -16.99 4.29 8.50
C GLU A 258 -18.03 5.12 7.73
N HIS A 259 -17.71 5.53 6.50
CA HIS A 259 -18.60 6.30 5.65
C HIS A 259 -19.87 5.52 5.27
N GLU A 260 -19.73 4.25 4.87
CA GLU A 260 -20.86 3.42 4.43
C GLU A 260 -21.76 2.98 5.59
N LEU A 261 -21.18 2.54 6.69
CA LEU A 261 -21.93 1.90 7.79
C LEU A 261 -22.19 2.82 8.98
N ARG A 262 -21.57 4.01 9.00
CA ARG A 262 -21.65 4.99 10.10
C ARG A 262 -21.29 4.39 11.46
N ASP A 263 -20.42 3.38 11.47
CA ASP A 263 -20.04 2.62 12.65
C ASP A 263 -18.51 2.43 12.70
N ARG A 264 -17.85 3.20 13.56
CA ARG A 264 -16.40 3.14 13.79
C ARG A 264 -15.93 1.79 14.31
N ARG A 265 -16.74 1.07 15.09
CA ARG A 265 -16.36 -0.24 15.63
C ARG A 265 -16.32 -1.29 14.53
N VAL A 266 -17.24 -1.19 13.55
CA VAL A 266 -17.20 -2.06 12.36
C VAL A 266 -16.05 -1.69 11.45
N ALA A 267 -15.75 -0.40 11.25
CA ALA A 267 -14.57 0.03 10.51
C ALA A 267 -13.26 -0.49 11.14
N HIS A 268 -13.13 -0.41 12.46
CA HIS A 268 -12.01 -0.97 13.21
C HIS A 268 -11.91 -2.50 13.04
N ARG A 269 -13.02 -3.23 13.18
CA ARG A 269 -13.05 -4.68 12.94
C ARG A 269 -12.63 -5.03 11.52
N ALA A 270 -13.07 -4.27 10.52
CA ALA A 270 -12.74 -4.52 9.12
C ALA A 270 -11.24 -4.41 8.85
N ILE A 271 -10.59 -3.34 9.33
CA ILE A 271 -9.12 -3.20 9.20
C ILE A 271 -8.36 -4.25 10.00
N PHE A 272 -8.90 -4.69 11.14
CA PHE A 272 -8.29 -5.75 11.94
C PHE A 272 -8.37 -7.09 11.20
N TYR A 273 -9.55 -7.47 10.71
CA TYR A 273 -9.76 -8.73 9.99
C TYR A 273 -8.94 -8.86 8.71
N VAL A 274 -8.84 -7.80 7.90
CA VAL A 274 -7.96 -7.83 6.71
C VAL A 274 -6.48 -7.94 7.10
N SER A 275 -6.08 -7.36 8.24
CA SER A 275 -4.71 -7.43 8.74
C SER A 275 -4.38 -8.81 9.32
N VAL A 276 -5.34 -9.53 9.90
CA VAL A 276 -5.09 -10.86 10.48
C VAL A 276 -5.52 -12.01 9.58
N PHE A 277 -6.01 -11.73 8.36
CA PHE A 277 -6.42 -12.75 7.40
C PHE A 277 -5.29 -13.76 7.16
N PRO A 278 -5.57 -15.06 6.95
CA PRO A 278 -4.51 -16.07 6.90
C PRO A 278 -3.37 -15.76 5.92
N THR A 279 -3.67 -15.11 4.80
CA THR A 279 -2.69 -14.76 3.77
C THR A 279 -2.18 -13.31 3.88
N ALA A 280 -2.43 -12.61 4.99
CA ALA A 280 -2.02 -11.22 5.17
C ALA A 280 -0.50 -10.99 5.20
N ILE A 281 0.31 -12.05 5.12
CA ILE A 281 1.75 -11.94 4.86
C ILE A 281 2.07 -11.25 3.53
N PHE A 282 1.24 -11.47 2.50
CA PHE A 282 1.45 -10.85 1.19
C PHE A 282 1.27 -9.34 1.20
N PHE A 283 0.69 -8.76 2.27
CA PHE A 283 0.68 -7.32 2.46
C PHE A 283 2.04 -6.74 2.92
N SER A 284 2.93 -7.58 3.45
CA SER A 284 4.26 -7.16 3.90
C SER A 284 5.38 -7.63 2.97
N ALA A 285 5.17 -8.72 2.22
CA ALA A 285 6.11 -9.20 1.21
C ALA A 285 6.24 -8.24 0.01
N VAL A 286 7.29 -8.43 -0.80
CA VAL A 286 7.53 -7.64 -2.02
C VAL A 286 6.59 -8.08 -3.14
N TYR A 287 5.35 -7.62 -3.03
CA TYR A 287 4.17 -8.14 -3.70
C TYR A 287 3.17 -7.00 -3.98
N THR A 288 2.34 -7.15 -5.02
CA THR A 288 1.40 -6.11 -5.47
C THR A 288 0.21 -5.89 -4.52
N GLU A 289 -0.07 -6.85 -3.65
CA GLU A 289 -1.31 -6.98 -2.89
C GLU A 289 -1.65 -5.72 -2.09
N SER A 290 -0.68 -5.14 -1.39
CA SER A 290 -0.87 -3.92 -0.62
C SER A 290 -1.18 -2.71 -1.49
N LEU A 291 -0.42 -2.54 -2.57
CA LEU A 291 -0.60 -1.42 -3.50
C LEU A 291 -1.96 -1.53 -4.19
N PHE A 292 -2.30 -2.72 -4.66
CA PHE A 292 -3.57 -3.00 -5.31
C PHE A 292 -4.75 -2.79 -4.36
N PHE A 293 -4.68 -3.32 -3.13
CA PHE A 293 -5.71 -3.11 -2.10
C PHE A 293 -5.90 -1.61 -1.80
N ALA A 294 -4.80 -0.88 -1.59
CA ALA A 294 -4.86 0.55 -1.29
C ALA A 294 -5.51 1.36 -2.42
N LEU A 295 -5.09 1.14 -3.66
CA LEU A 295 -5.63 1.85 -4.83
C LEU A 295 -7.10 1.47 -5.08
N THR A 296 -7.44 0.19 -4.98
CA THR A 296 -8.82 -0.29 -5.13
C THR A 296 -9.75 0.37 -4.11
N VAL A 297 -9.39 0.32 -2.82
CA VAL A 297 -10.21 0.88 -1.74
C VAL A 297 -10.26 2.40 -1.83
N ALA A 298 -9.16 3.07 -2.18
CA ALA A 298 -9.13 4.51 -2.39
C ALA A 298 -10.01 4.94 -3.58
N SER A 299 -10.03 4.17 -4.67
CA SER A 299 -10.92 4.41 -5.81
C SER A 299 -12.38 4.34 -5.36
N PHE A 300 -12.79 3.28 -4.64
CA PHE A 300 -14.12 3.20 -4.04
C PHE A 300 -14.40 4.38 -3.10
N TYR A 301 -13.48 4.72 -2.20
CA TYR A 301 -13.64 5.88 -1.32
C TYR A 301 -13.93 7.17 -2.09
N TYR A 302 -13.19 7.46 -3.17
CA TYR A 302 -13.44 8.63 -3.98
C TYR A 302 -14.71 8.55 -4.83
N ILE A 303 -15.13 7.35 -5.28
CA ILE A 303 -16.44 7.12 -5.92
C ILE A 303 -17.55 7.51 -4.95
N ARG A 304 -17.45 7.06 -3.69
CA ARG A 304 -18.44 7.35 -2.64
C ARG A 304 -18.47 8.82 -2.26
N GLU A 305 -17.33 9.49 -2.26
CA GLU A 305 -17.17 10.93 -2.03
C GLU A 305 -17.51 11.79 -3.26
N ARG A 306 -17.99 11.19 -4.37
CA ARG A 306 -18.31 11.88 -5.65
C ARG A 306 -17.11 12.64 -6.25
N LYS A 307 -15.88 12.25 -5.91
CA LYS A 307 -14.64 12.82 -6.46
C LYS A 307 -14.20 12.03 -7.68
N TRP A 308 -15.02 12.09 -8.72
CA TRP A 308 -14.94 11.21 -9.89
C TRP A 308 -13.58 11.17 -10.57
N LEU A 309 -12.95 12.33 -10.79
CA LEU A 309 -11.63 12.37 -11.44
C LEU A 309 -10.55 11.68 -10.61
N LEU A 310 -10.54 11.88 -9.29
CA LEU A 310 -9.58 11.22 -8.40
C LEU A 310 -9.82 9.71 -8.32
N ALA A 311 -11.09 9.28 -8.29
CA ALA A 311 -11.44 7.87 -8.38
C ALA A 311 -10.90 7.22 -9.65
N GLY A 312 -10.97 7.94 -10.77
CA GLY A 312 -10.45 7.52 -12.07
C GLY A 312 -8.94 7.41 -12.12
N ILE A 313 -8.22 8.44 -11.65
CA ILE A 313 -6.75 8.45 -11.58
C ILE A 313 -6.24 7.29 -10.71
N VAL A 314 -6.84 7.10 -9.54
CA VAL A 314 -6.48 5.97 -8.66
C VAL A 314 -6.86 4.63 -9.29
N GLY A 315 -7.99 4.54 -9.98
CA GLY A 315 -8.39 3.35 -10.75
C GLY A 315 -7.43 3.01 -11.88
N ALA A 316 -6.91 4.03 -12.59
CA ALA A 316 -5.88 3.87 -13.60
C ALA A 316 -4.63 3.22 -13.00
N PHE A 317 -4.15 3.72 -11.86
CA PHE A 317 -3.03 3.11 -11.15
C PHE A 317 -3.34 1.69 -10.64
N ALA A 318 -4.57 1.41 -10.19
CA ALA A 318 -4.96 0.06 -9.80
C ALA A 318 -4.86 -0.91 -11.01
N SER A 319 -5.35 -0.50 -12.18
CA SER A 319 -5.25 -1.28 -13.43
C SER A 319 -3.81 -1.42 -13.95
N ALA A 320 -2.92 -0.49 -13.60
CA ALA A 320 -1.48 -0.60 -13.86
C ALA A 320 -0.74 -1.47 -12.83
N THR A 321 -1.40 -1.86 -11.73
CA THR A 321 -0.82 -2.73 -10.68
C THR A 321 -1.16 -4.19 -10.93
N ARG A 322 -2.40 -4.48 -11.37
CA ARG A 322 -2.87 -5.82 -11.74
C ARG A 322 -4.01 -5.70 -12.76
N VAL A 323 -4.22 -6.74 -13.55
CA VAL A 323 -5.33 -6.82 -14.51
C VAL A 323 -6.70 -6.65 -13.82
N GLU A 324 -6.88 -7.11 -12.59
CA GLU A 324 -8.14 -6.95 -11.85
C GLU A 324 -8.52 -5.48 -11.59
N GLY A 325 -7.58 -4.55 -11.69
CA GLY A 325 -7.86 -3.12 -11.50
C GLY A 325 -8.78 -2.54 -12.56
N VAL A 326 -8.81 -3.11 -13.78
CA VAL A 326 -9.75 -2.69 -14.83
C VAL A 326 -11.20 -2.94 -14.43
N LEU A 327 -11.45 -3.91 -13.55
CA LEU A 327 -12.78 -4.30 -13.09
C LEU A 327 -13.47 -3.20 -12.29
N LEU A 328 -12.72 -2.23 -11.77
CA LEU A 328 -13.25 -1.03 -11.12
C LEU A 328 -14.11 -0.17 -12.06
N PHE A 329 -13.97 -0.32 -13.37
CA PHE A 329 -14.76 0.42 -14.35
C PHE A 329 -16.26 0.19 -14.16
N VAL A 330 -16.67 -1.07 -13.96
CA VAL A 330 -18.08 -1.46 -13.83
C VAL A 330 -18.74 -0.91 -12.55
N PRO A 331 -18.22 -1.14 -11.33
CA PRO A 331 -18.82 -0.59 -10.11
C PRO A 331 -18.78 0.95 -10.09
N PHE A 332 -17.76 1.57 -10.69
CA PHE A 332 -17.73 3.01 -10.89
C PHE A 332 -18.89 3.43 -11.81
N ALA A 333 -19.04 2.85 -13.00
CA ALA A 333 -20.13 3.17 -13.92
C ALA A 333 -21.52 3.01 -13.27
N ILE A 334 -21.71 1.99 -12.44
CA ILE A 334 -22.96 1.80 -11.66
C ILE A 334 -23.20 2.98 -10.71
N GLU A 335 -22.22 3.36 -9.89
CA GLU A 335 -22.37 4.45 -8.92
C GLU A 335 -22.47 5.83 -9.57
N TRP A 336 -21.81 6.01 -10.71
CA TRP A 336 -21.92 7.18 -11.57
C TRP A 336 -23.32 7.29 -12.15
N TRP A 337 -23.83 6.23 -12.80
CA TRP A 337 -25.18 6.20 -13.35
C TRP A 337 -26.24 6.48 -12.27
N ALA A 338 -26.11 5.82 -11.12
CA ALA A 338 -26.99 6.05 -9.98
C ALA A 338 -26.94 7.51 -9.47
N ALA A 339 -25.78 8.17 -9.51
CA ALA A 339 -25.67 9.58 -9.15
C ALA A 339 -26.46 10.49 -10.10
N HIS A 340 -26.34 10.25 -11.40
CA HIS A 340 -27.00 11.04 -12.43
C HIS A 340 -28.51 10.84 -12.43
N ARG A 341 -28.98 9.61 -12.22
CA ARG A 341 -30.40 9.33 -12.01
C ARG A 341 -30.97 10.07 -10.79
N ASN A 342 -30.14 10.34 -9.79
CA ASN A 342 -30.50 11.10 -8.59
C ASN A 342 -30.27 12.62 -8.73
N GLY A 343 -30.07 13.12 -9.95
CA GLY A 343 -30.03 14.56 -10.25
C GLY A 343 -28.65 15.21 -10.25
N GLU A 344 -27.57 14.45 -10.09
CA GLU A 344 -26.21 14.99 -10.30
C GLU A 344 -25.97 15.23 -11.80
N PRO A 345 -25.51 16.42 -12.25
CA PRO A 345 -25.29 16.69 -13.66
C PRO A 345 -24.03 15.99 -14.19
N ILE A 346 -24.07 15.57 -15.46
CA ILE A 346 -22.91 14.99 -16.15
C ILE A 346 -21.84 16.08 -16.30
N SER A 347 -20.70 15.87 -15.66
CA SER A 347 -19.52 16.72 -15.80
C SER A 347 -18.43 16.01 -16.59
N TRP A 348 -17.61 16.76 -17.34
CA TRP A 348 -16.46 16.19 -18.05
C TRP A 348 -15.50 15.45 -17.12
N ARG A 349 -15.36 15.92 -15.86
CA ARG A 349 -14.55 15.26 -14.82
C ARG A 349 -15.06 13.87 -14.47
N SER A 350 -16.38 13.68 -14.51
CA SER A 350 -17.02 12.41 -14.22
C SER A 350 -16.85 11.40 -15.36
N VAL A 351 -17.00 11.85 -16.61
CA VAL A 351 -16.78 11.05 -17.81
C VAL A 351 -15.30 10.66 -17.93
N LEU A 352 -14.40 11.63 -17.78
CA LEU A 352 -12.96 11.37 -17.77
C LEU A 352 -12.56 10.43 -16.63
N GLY A 353 -13.13 10.62 -15.44
CA GLY A 353 -12.88 9.74 -14.29
C GLY A 353 -13.15 8.26 -14.60
N ILE A 354 -14.30 7.94 -15.19
CA ILE A 354 -14.61 6.55 -15.57
C ILE A 354 -13.66 6.07 -16.70
N GLY A 355 -13.46 6.90 -17.72
CA GLY A 355 -12.62 6.57 -18.87
C GLY A 355 -11.13 6.34 -18.53
N LEU A 356 -10.65 6.92 -17.43
CA LEU A 356 -9.28 6.72 -16.96
C LEU A 356 -9.02 5.35 -16.32
N VAL A 357 -10.04 4.66 -15.81
CA VAL A 357 -9.85 3.38 -15.12
C VAL A 357 -9.05 2.35 -15.95
N PRO A 358 -9.36 2.08 -17.24
CA PRO A 358 -8.58 1.14 -18.04
C PRO A 358 -7.22 1.68 -18.51
N ALA A 359 -6.90 2.96 -18.30
CA ALA A 359 -5.73 3.59 -18.91
C ALA A 359 -4.39 2.95 -18.49
N GLY A 360 -4.30 2.46 -17.25
CA GLY A 360 -3.08 1.78 -16.77
C GLY A 360 -2.82 0.45 -17.47
N MET A 361 -3.86 -0.37 -17.63
CA MET A 361 -3.80 -1.60 -18.41
C MET A 361 -3.50 -1.31 -19.89
N LEU A 362 -4.19 -0.35 -20.50
CA LEU A 362 -4.00 0.03 -21.91
C LEU A 362 -2.57 0.56 -22.18
N ALA A 363 -2.02 1.35 -21.26
CA ALA A 363 -0.64 1.81 -21.36
C ALA A 363 0.35 0.63 -21.34
N TYR A 364 0.11 -0.38 -20.49
CA TYR A 364 0.94 -1.58 -20.46
C TYR A 364 0.79 -2.43 -21.73
N MET A 365 -0.42 -2.58 -22.25
CA MET A 365 -0.66 -3.24 -23.54
C MET A 365 0.09 -2.54 -24.68
N GLY A 366 0.07 -1.20 -24.72
CA GLY A 366 0.85 -0.42 -25.68
C GLY A 366 2.36 -0.61 -25.51
N TYR A 367 2.85 -0.67 -24.27
CA TYR A 367 4.26 -0.97 -23.98
C TYR A 367 4.66 -2.35 -24.49
N LEU A 368 3.85 -3.39 -24.25
CA LEU A 368 4.12 -4.74 -24.74
C LEU A 368 4.05 -4.83 -26.28
N TRP A 369 3.15 -4.09 -26.90
CA TRP A 369 3.10 -4.00 -28.37
C TRP A 369 4.39 -3.44 -28.96
N VAL A 370 4.96 -2.40 -28.34
CA VAL A 370 6.26 -1.85 -28.77
C VAL A 370 7.42 -2.82 -28.46
N LEU A 371 7.38 -3.50 -27.31
CA LEU A 371 8.48 -4.34 -26.84
C LEU A 371 8.58 -5.69 -27.58
N VAL A 372 7.45 -6.34 -27.85
CA VAL A 372 7.41 -7.70 -28.42
C VAL A 372 6.38 -7.88 -29.55
N GLY A 373 5.65 -6.84 -29.94
CA GLY A 373 4.63 -6.92 -30.99
C GLY A 373 3.29 -7.52 -30.56
N ASP A 374 3.13 -7.91 -29.29
CA ASP A 374 1.92 -8.53 -28.75
C ASP A 374 1.35 -7.74 -27.55
N PRO A 375 0.25 -6.97 -27.72
CA PRO A 375 -0.35 -6.20 -26.63
C PRO A 375 -0.99 -7.06 -25.54
N LEU A 376 -1.25 -8.35 -25.79
CA LEU A 376 -1.87 -9.28 -24.86
C LEU A 376 -0.89 -10.32 -24.32
N TYR A 377 0.42 -10.08 -24.47
CA TYR A 377 1.45 -11.03 -24.06
C TYR A 377 1.33 -11.43 -22.58
N PHE A 378 0.95 -10.50 -21.69
CA PHE A 378 0.72 -10.78 -20.27
C PHE A 378 -0.33 -11.89 -20.01
N SER A 379 -1.27 -12.07 -20.94
CA SER A 379 -2.28 -13.12 -20.91
C SER A 379 -1.78 -14.40 -21.58
N HIS A 380 -1.10 -14.30 -22.73
CA HIS A 380 -0.59 -15.48 -23.45
C HIS A 380 0.48 -16.23 -22.65
N VAL A 381 1.35 -15.49 -21.95
CA VAL A 381 2.43 -16.07 -21.13
C VAL A 381 1.92 -16.86 -19.92
N GLN A 382 0.64 -16.72 -19.54
CA GLN A 382 0.03 -17.49 -18.44
C GLN A 382 0.08 -19.01 -18.66
N THR A 383 0.16 -19.44 -19.92
CA THR A 383 0.32 -20.85 -20.31
C THR A 383 1.57 -21.50 -19.70
N HIS A 384 2.58 -20.71 -19.35
CA HIS A 384 3.80 -21.17 -18.65
C HIS A 384 3.51 -21.75 -17.26
N TRP A 385 2.41 -21.32 -16.63
CA TRP A 385 1.90 -21.87 -15.36
C TRP A 385 0.70 -22.81 -15.57
N HIS A 386 0.55 -23.37 -16.77
CA HIS A 386 -0.58 -24.21 -17.18
C HIS A 386 -1.96 -23.54 -17.01
N ARG A 387 -1.99 -22.20 -17.01
CA ARG A 387 -3.20 -21.39 -16.92
C ARG A 387 -3.68 -20.99 -18.31
N HIS A 388 -4.90 -21.36 -18.64
CA HIS A 388 -5.60 -20.93 -19.85
C HIS A 388 -7.06 -20.63 -19.52
N LEU A 389 -7.72 -19.87 -20.39
CA LEU A 389 -9.13 -19.54 -20.23
C LEU A 389 -9.96 -20.83 -20.22
N ALA A 390 -10.80 -20.98 -19.20
CA ALA A 390 -11.71 -22.10 -19.07
C ALA A 390 -13.00 -21.65 -18.37
N PRO A 391 -14.13 -22.35 -18.53
CA PRO A 391 -15.33 -22.02 -17.76
C PRO A 391 -15.10 -22.12 -16.23
N PRO A 392 -15.78 -21.29 -15.41
CA PRO A 392 -15.56 -21.21 -13.95
C PRO A 392 -15.58 -22.52 -13.16
N TRP A 393 -16.33 -23.51 -13.62
CA TRP A 393 -16.44 -24.82 -12.96
C TRP A 393 -15.27 -25.76 -13.27
N VAL A 394 -14.49 -25.50 -14.33
CA VAL A 394 -13.37 -26.36 -14.74
C VAL A 394 -12.24 -26.32 -13.73
N SER A 395 -11.85 -25.13 -13.24
CA SER A 395 -10.83 -24.99 -12.20
C SER A 395 -11.20 -25.76 -10.93
N VAL A 396 -12.45 -25.65 -10.48
CA VAL A 396 -12.97 -26.38 -9.32
C VAL A 396 -12.93 -27.89 -9.54
N GLY A 397 -13.40 -28.37 -10.70
CA GLY A 397 -13.34 -29.78 -11.07
C GLY A 397 -11.91 -30.32 -11.11
N ASN A 398 -10.98 -29.57 -11.71
CA ASN A 398 -9.56 -29.91 -11.78
C ASN A 398 -8.94 -30.00 -10.38
N SER A 399 -9.22 -29.05 -9.49
CA SER A 399 -8.70 -29.10 -8.11
C SER A 399 -9.26 -30.30 -7.34
N ILE A 400 -10.55 -30.63 -7.48
CA ILE A 400 -11.13 -31.84 -6.86
C ILE A 400 -10.50 -33.12 -7.44
N HIS A 401 -10.30 -33.16 -8.76
CA HIS A 401 -9.63 -34.28 -9.41
C HIS A 401 -8.20 -34.46 -8.89
N LEU A 402 -7.43 -33.38 -8.78
CA LEU A 402 -6.07 -33.42 -8.22
C LEU A 402 -6.05 -33.85 -6.75
N ILE A 403 -7.01 -33.40 -5.92
CA ILE A 403 -7.13 -33.83 -4.52
C ILE A 403 -7.39 -35.33 -4.43
N THR A 404 -8.25 -35.87 -5.29
CA THR A 404 -8.67 -37.29 -5.25
C THR A 404 -7.65 -38.25 -5.84
N HIS A 405 -6.79 -37.78 -6.76
CA HIS A 405 -5.81 -38.62 -7.46
C HIS A 405 -4.35 -38.34 -7.06
N ALA A 406 -4.06 -37.28 -6.31
CA ALA A 406 -2.70 -37.02 -5.85
C ALA A 406 -2.28 -37.99 -4.74
N HIS A 407 -1.06 -38.51 -4.84
CA HIS A 407 -0.47 -39.37 -3.81
C HIS A 407 0.37 -38.59 -2.79
N LEU A 408 0.73 -37.35 -3.10
CA LEU A 408 1.55 -36.50 -2.23
C LEU A 408 0.68 -35.64 -1.31
N PRO A 409 0.79 -35.77 0.03
CA PRO A 409 -0.01 -34.99 0.99
C PRO A 409 0.10 -33.47 0.80
N GLN A 410 1.28 -32.99 0.39
CA GLN A 410 1.53 -31.57 0.12
C GLN A 410 0.69 -31.04 -1.04
N SER A 411 0.55 -31.81 -2.13
CA SER A 411 -0.28 -31.43 -3.27
C SER A 411 -1.75 -31.36 -2.89
N ILE A 412 -2.22 -32.32 -2.09
CA ILE A 412 -3.59 -32.34 -1.57
C ILE A 412 -3.84 -31.10 -0.70
N ALA A 413 -2.90 -30.76 0.20
CA ALA A 413 -3.01 -29.59 1.07
C ALA A 413 -3.10 -28.28 0.28
N TYR A 414 -2.24 -28.09 -0.73
CA TYR A 414 -2.27 -26.87 -1.56
C TYR A 414 -3.59 -26.71 -2.31
N GLN A 415 -4.06 -27.76 -2.99
CA GLN A 415 -5.33 -27.70 -3.70
C GLN A 415 -6.52 -27.51 -2.74
N SER A 416 -6.45 -28.08 -1.54
CA SER A 416 -7.47 -27.91 -0.50
C SER A 416 -7.53 -26.46 0.00
N ILE A 417 -6.38 -25.81 0.20
CA ILE A 417 -6.31 -24.40 0.58
C ILE A 417 -6.96 -23.54 -0.52
N GLU A 418 -6.54 -23.70 -1.77
CA GLU A 418 -7.11 -22.95 -2.91
C GLU A 418 -8.65 -23.13 -3.00
N LEU A 419 -9.14 -24.37 -2.82
CA LEU A 419 -10.56 -24.69 -2.85
C LEU A 419 -11.33 -24.08 -1.67
N VAL A 420 -10.76 -24.09 -0.46
CA VAL A 420 -11.40 -23.51 0.75
C VAL A 420 -11.53 -21.99 0.61
N PHE A 421 -10.50 -21.30 0.13
CA PHE A 421 -10.59 -19.86 -0.11
C PHE A 421 -11.57 -19.53 -1.24
N THR A 422 -11.62 -20.37 -2.28
CA THR A 422 -12.62 -20.25 -3.34
C THR A 422 -14.05 -20.39 -2.80
N ALA A 423 -14.30 -21.43 -1.98
CA ALA A 423 -15.58 -21.64 -1.35
C ALA A 423 -15.96 -20.48 -0.41
N LEU A 424 -15.00 -19.95 0.35
CA LEU A 424 -15.18 -18.76 1.17
C LEU A 424 -15.62 -17.56 0.31
N MET A 425 -14.93 -17.29 -0.81
CA MET A 425 -15.27 -16.19 -1.70
C MET A 425 -16.68 -16.34 -2.29
N ILE A 426 -17.06 -17.53 -2.75
CA ILE A 426 -18.41 -17.82 -3.27
C ILE A 426 -19.47 -17.64 -2.19
N ALA A 427 -19.23 -18.13 -0.97
CA ALA A 427 -20.13 -17.93 0.16
C ALA A 427 -20.30 -16.44 0.47
N MET A 428 -19.20 -15.67 0.51
CA MET A 428 -19.25 -14.23 0.77
C MET A 428 -19.98 -13.48 -0.34
N LEU A 429 -19.84 -13.89 -1.61
CA LEU A 429 -20.59 -13.33 -2.73
C LEU A 429 -22.09 -13.57 -2.57
N ALA A 430 -22.50 -14.78 -2.21
CA ALA A 430 -23.90 -15.13 -2.03
C ALA A 430 -24.55 -14.31 -0.89
N PHE A 431 -23.89 -14.22 0.27
CA PHE A 431 -24.40 -13.44 1.38
C PHE A 431 -24.28 -11.91 1.16
N GLY A 432 -23.29 -11.48 0.38
CA GLY A 432 -23.06 -10.07 0.04
C GLY A 432 -24.19 -9.44 -0.76
N PHE A 433 -24.94 -10.24 -1.54
CA PHE A 433 -25.99 -9.74 -2.43
C PHE A 433 -27.05 -8.88 -1.73
N ARG A 434 -27.41 -9.24 -0.49
CA ARG A 434 -28.42 -8.50 0.30
C ARG A 434 -27.82 -7.52 1.30
N ALA A 435 -26.54 -7.67 1.63
CA ALA A 435 -25.89 -6.92 2.70
C ALA A 435 -25.04 -5.75 2.21
N LEU A 436 -24.62 -5.77 0.94
CA LEU A 436 -23.75 -4.75 0.34
C LEU A 436 -24.48 -3.98 -0.75
N ARG A 437 -23.95 -2.80 -1.07
CA ARG A 437 -24.37 -2.03 -2.24
C ARG A 437 -24.10 -2.84 -3.52
N THR A 438 -24.93 -2.66 -4.54
CA THR A 438 -24.81 -3.35 -5.83
C THR A 438 -23.43 -3.19 -6.46
N SER A 439 -22.83 -2.00 -6.39
CA SER A 439 -21.47 -1.76 -6.91
C SER A 439 -20.40 -2.62 -6.21
N TYR A 440 -20.49 -2.81 -4.89
CA TYR A 440 -19.55 -3.62 -4.12
C TYR A 440 -19.74 -5.10 -4.44
N TRP A 441 -21.00 -5.53 -4.55
CA TRP A 441 -21.33 -6.89 -4.92
C TRP A 441 -20.92 -7.24 -6.35
N VAL A 442 -21.14 -6.35 -7.32
CA VAL A 442 -20.69 -6.55 -8.71
C VAL A 442 -19.17 -6.58 -8.79
N TYR A 443 -18.48 -5.74 -8.04
CA TYR A 443 -17.02 -5.84 -7.93
C TYR A 443 -16.59 -7.21 -7.38
N MET A 444 -17.21 -7.69 -6.31
CA MET A 444 -16.96 -9.04 -5.80
C MET A 444 -17.21 -10.11 -6.87
N LEU A 445 -18.34 -10.05 -7.57
CA LEU A 445 -18.69 -10.99 -8.62
C LEU A 445 -17.61 -11.06 -9.70
N LEU A 446 -17.19 -9.91 -10.22
CA LEU A 446 -16.18 -9.83 -11.27
C LEU A 446 -14.81 -10.32 -10.79
N SER A 447 -14.38 -9.90 -9.60
CA SER A 447 -13.12 -10.34 -8.99
C SER A 447 -13.08 -11.81 -8.61
N ILE A 448 -14.23 -12.49 -8.54
CA ILE A 448 -14.32 -13.94 -8.30
C ILE A 448 -14.42 -14.70 -9.62
N ILE A 449 -15.31 -14.27 -10.52
CA ILE A 449 -15.61 -15.04 -11.73
C ILE A 449 -14.43 -15.03 -12.71
N ILE A 450 -13.66 -13.95 -12.78
CA ILE A 450 -12.53 -13.84 -13.73
C ILE A 450 -11.39 -14.81 -13.35
N PRO A 451 -10.87 -14.81 -12.10
CA PRO A 451 -9.89 -15.82 -11.70
C PRO A 451 -10.41 -17.25 -11.79
N LEU A 452 -11.70 -17.48 -11.48
CA LEU A 452 -12.34 -18.80 -11.64
C LEU A 452 -12.40 -19.25 -13.09
N SER A 453 -12.52 -18.32 -14.04
CA SER A 453 -12.58 -18.59 -15.49
C SER A 453 -11.21 -18.95 -16.08
N THR A 454 -10.40 -19.68 -15.33
CA THR A 454 -9.12 -20.23 -15.77
C THR A 454 -9.09 -21.73 -15.49
N SER A 455 -8.12 -22.44 -16.04
CA SER A 455 -7.95 -23.89 -15.84
C SER A 455 -7.49 -24.30 -14.43
N SER A 456 -7.16 -23.35 -13.55
CA SER A 456 -6.53 -23.59 -12.25
C SER A 456 -7.05 -22.61 -11.18
N LEU A 457 -7.20 -23.08 -9.94
CA LEU A 457 -7.51 -22.23 -8.79
C LEU A 457 -6.28 -21.51 -8.19
N MET A 458 -5.11 -21.61 -8.81
CA MET A 458 -3.87 -21.02 -8.30
C MET A 458 -4.06 -19.54 -7.90
N SER A 459 -3.63 -19.22 -6.68
CA SER A 459 -3.64 -17.87 -6.07
C SER A 459 -5.00 -17.34 -5.62
N MET A 460 -6.03 -18.17 -5.50
CA MET A 460 -7.33 -17.77 -4.94
C MET A 460 -7.25 -17.14 -3.53
N PRO A 461 -6.40 -17.61 -2.59
CA PRO A 461 -6.21 -16.95 -1.30
C PRO A 461 -5.69 -15.52 -1.39
N ARG A 462 -4.90 -15.19 -2.43
CA ARG A 462 -4.40 -13.82 -2.68
C ARG A 462 -5.48 -12.95 -3.32
N PHE A 463 -6.30 -13.49 -4.22
CA PHE A 463 -7.46 -12.78 -4.75
C PHE A 463 -8.48 -12.47 -3.63
N ALA A 464 -8.70 -13.40 -2.69
CA ALA A 464 -9.54 -13.18 -1.52
C ALA A 464 -8.99 -12.06 -0.61
N LEU A 465 -7.67 -12.02 -0.40
CA LEU A 465 -6.99 -11.06 0.48
C LEU A 465 -7.25 -9.60 0.09
N VAL A 466 -7.26 -9.30 -1.21
CA VAL A 466 -7.45 -7.92 -1.72
C VAL A 466 -8.90 -7.57 -1.98
N LEU A 467 -9.83 -8.53 -1.85
CA LEU A 467 -11.26 -8.35 -2.08
C LEU A 467 -11.94 -7.70 -0.86
N PHE A 468 -11.69 -6.40 -0.67
CA PHE A 468 -12.10 -5.64 0.51
C PHE A 468 -13.56 -5.83 0.98
N PRO A 469 -14.58 -6.04 0.12
CA PRO A 469 -15.96 -6.20 0.59
C PRO A 469 -16.18 -7.48 1.42
N ILE A 470 -15.34 -8.52 1.27
CA ILE A 470 -15.33 -9.70 2.16
C ILE A 470 -15.13 -9.24 3.60
N PHE A 471 -14.15 -8.37 3.84
CA PHE A 471 -13.83 -7.89 5.18
C PHE A 471 -14.88 -6.93 5.74
N MET A 472 -15.64 -6.25 4.88
CA MET A 472 -16.83 -5.49 5.29
C MET A 472 -17.91 -6.42 5.85
N LEU A 473 -18.23 -7.51 5.13
CA LEU A 473 -19.21 -8.50 5.57
C LEU A 473 -18.80 -9.17 6.86
N LEU A 474 -17.56 -9.65 6.95
CA LEU A 474 -17.01 -10.24 8.15
C LEU A 474 -17.11 -9.27 9.33
N ALA A 475 -16.76 -7.99 9.15
CA ALA A 475 -16.85 -6.99 10.21
C ALA A 475 -18.28 -6.67 10.66
N ILE A 476 -19.26 -6.71 9.75
CA ILE A 476 -20.69 -6.59 10.08
C ILE A 476 -21.14 -7.79 10.93
N TRP A 477 -20.82 -9.01 10.52
CA TRP A 477 -21.20 -10.21 11.27
C TRP A 477 -20.42 -10.37 12.58
N GLY A 478 -19.18 -9.91 12.61
CA GLY A 478 -18.32 -9.82 13.79
C GLY A 478 -18.82 -8.86 14.88
N ARG A 479 -19.96 -8.17 14.66
CA ARG A 479 -20.74 -7.60 15.77
C ARG A 479 -21.18 -8.67 16.76
N ARG A 480 -21.44 -9.90 16.29
CA ARG A 480 -21.75 -11.06 17.12
C ARG A 480 -20.44 -11.61 17.71
N PRO A 481 -20.30 -11.71 19.05
CA PRO A 481 -19.07 -12.16 19.67
C PRO A 481 -18.60 -13.54 19.19
N VAL A 482 -19.52 -14.48 18.97
CA VAL A 482 -19.20 -15.83 18.47
C VAL A 482 -18.54 -15.78 17.09
N VAL A 483 -19.06 -14.95 16.17
CA VAL A 483 -18.48 -14.80 14.83
C VAL A 483 -17.13 -14.11 14.90
N ASN A 484 -16.99 -13.06 15.71
CA ASN A 484 -15.71 -12.40 15.93
C ASN A 484 -14.65 -13.39 16.44
N ASN A 485 -15.00 -14.15 17.47
CA ASN A 485 -14.08 -15.11 18.08
C ASN A 485 -13.70 -16.20 17.09
N ALA A 486 -14.64 -16.70 16.29
CA ALA A 486 -14.35 -17.68 15.23
C ALA A 486 -13.38 -17.10 14.19
N VAL A 487 -13.66 -15.92 13.64
CA VAL A 487 -12.78 -15.28 12.65
C VAL A 487 -11.37 -15.12 13.21
N VAL A 488 -11.23 -14.62 14.44
CA VAL A 488 -9.91 -14.41 15.06
C VAL A 488 -9.20 -15.72 15.37
N ALA A 489 -9.91 -16.70 15.93
CA ALA A 489 -9.36 -18.00 16.34
C ALA A 489 -8.88 -18.83 15.14
N PHE A 490 -9.50 -18.69 13.95
CA PHE A 490 -9.01 -19.33 12.73
C PHE A 490 -7.94 -18.51 12.01
N SER A 491 -8.10 -17.19 11.94
CA SER A 491 -7.22 -16.37 11.10
C SER A 491 -5.81 -16.23 11.68
N LEU A 492 -5.67 -16.02 12.99
CA LEU A 492 -4.35 -15.83 13.61
C LEU A 492 -3.44 -17.07 13.54
N PRO A 493 -3.89 -18.28 13.89
CA PRO A 493 -3.05 -19.48 13.77
C PRO A 493 -2.69 -19.80 12.32
N LEU A 494 -3.64 -19.65 11.38
CA LEU A 494 -3.38 -19.87 9.96
C LEU A 494 -2.40 -18.83 9.40
N LEU A 495 -2.52 -17.56 9.81
CA LEU A 495 -1.56 -16.52 9.45
C LEU A 495 -0.15 -16.87 9.97
N GLY A 496 -0.05 -17.33 11.23
CA GLY A 496 1.21 -17.80 11.79
C GLY A 496 1.81 -18.96 10.99
N LEU A 497 1.00 -19.99 10.71
CA LEU A 497 1.41 -21.16 9.93
C LEU A 497 1.86 -20.77 8.51
N PHE A 498 1.06 -19.99 7.78
CA PHE A 498 1.39 -19.55 6.42
C PHE A 498 2.61 -18.65 6.40
N THR A 499 2.83 -17.85 7.44
CA THR A 499 4.03 -17.03 7.59
C THR A 499 5.27 -17.88 7.71
N VAL A 500 5.24 -18.92 8.55
CA VAL A 500 6.33 -19.89 8.67
C VAL A 500 6.58 -20.59 7.33
N LEU A 501 5.54 -21.15 6.72
CA LEU A 501 5.65 -21.85 5.44
C LEU A 501 6.26 -20.96 4.34
N PHE A 502 5.80 -19.71 4.21
CA PHE A 502 6.38 -18.75 3.28
C PHE A 502 7.84 -18.42 3.63
N ALA A 503 8.12 -18.22 4.92
CA ALA A 503 9.46 -18.01 5.48
C ALA A 503 10.40 -19.21 5.35
N ASP A 504 9.91 -20.36 4.85
CA ASP A 504 10.71 -21.55 4.54
C ASP A 504 10.57 -22.06 3.08
N TRP A 505 10.11 -21.21 2.13
CA TRP A 505 10.01 -21.52 0.70
C TRP A 505 8.97 -22.61 0.38
N TYR A 506 7.93 -22.70 1.18
CA TYR A 506 6.71 -23.40 0.80
C TYR A 506 5.78 -22.44 0.07
N TRP A 507 5.13 -22.97 -0.97
CA TRP A 507 4.08 -22.24 -1.69
C TRP A 507 2.84 -22.24 -0.80
N ILE A 508 2.17 -21.09 -0.68
CA ILE A 508 0.94 -20.96 0.10
C ILE A 508 -0.21 -20.30 -0.66
N ALA A 509 0.08 -19.51 -1.71
CA ALA A 509 -0.88 -18.88 -2.61
C ALA A 509 -0.17 -18.16 -3.76
#